data_AF-A0A2A4LQZ4-F1
#
_entry.id   AF-A0A2A4LQZ4-F1
#
_cell.length_a   1.000
_cell.length_b   1.000
_cell.length_c   1.000
_cell.angle_alpha   90.00
_cell.angle_beta   90.00
_cell.angle_gamma   90.00
#
_symmetry.space_group_name_H-M   'P 1'
#
loop_
_entity.id
_entity.type
_entity.pdbx_description
1 polymer ?
#
loop_
_entity_poly.entity_id
_entity_poly.type
_entity_poly.pdbx_seq_one_letter_code
_entity_poly.pdbx_strand_id
1 'polypeptide(L)'
;MPKIRKCKQCGEEKLFPVSRSLQIYNSVIQLECEGCGEKVSVTPVASIGILISVGLLALGFWYFILFGHNSYFDIYTVMAFGVAVAAFLFVTIPTILVHVMNPIAKHQNFEEPDIEITNVEKHIAKRPIIWLERLGMIGGFLAPLIFIAVILGIATLIGYVNFTYFK
;
A
#
# COMPACT_ATOMS: atom_id res chain seq x y z
N MET A 1 6.10 -0.67 11.21
CA MET A 1 6.61 -1.24 12.47
C MET A 1 6.17 -2.69 12.58
N PRO A 2 7.12 -3.63 12.77
CA PRO A 2 6.82 -5.04 12.98
C PRO A 2 6.03 -5.23 14.29
N LYS A 3 5.01 -6.08 14.27
CA LYS A 3 4.16 -6.35 15.43
C LYS A 3 3.91 -7.85 15.52
N ILE A 4 3.86 -8.37 16.74
CA ILE A 4 3.44 -9.74 17.01
C ILE A 4 1.97 -9.88 16.62
N ARG A 5 1.65 -11.00 15.98
CA ARG A 5 0.29 -11.30 15.49
C ARG A 5 -0.20 -12.63 16.03
N LYS A 6 -1.52 -12.78 16.02
CA LYS A 6 -2.18 -14.06 16.24
C LYS A 6 -2.04 -14.91 14.97
N CYS A 7 -1.58 -16.14 15.10
CA CYS A 7 -1.52 -17.06 13.96
C CYS A 7 -2.91 -17.64 13.68
N LYS A 8 -3.34 -17.64 12.42
CA LYS A 8 -4.64 -18.22 12.02
C LYS A 8 -4.73 -19.73 12.31
N GLN A 9 -3.65 -20.48 12.10
CA GLN A 9 -3.67 -21.94 12.18
C GLN A 9 -3.76 -22.45 13.62
N CYS A 10 -2.90 -21.96 14.52
CA CYS A 10 -2.88 -22.40 15.92
C CYS A 10 -3.70 -21.51 16.85
N GLY A 11 -4.08 -20.31 16.41
CA GLY A 11 -4.81 -19.35 17.25
C GLY A 11 -3.99 -18.74 18.37
N GLU A 12 -2.67 -19.01 18.44
CA GLU A 12 -1.79 -18.47 19.49
C GLU A 12 -1.15 -17.14 19.06
N GLU A 13 -0.83 -16.29 20.03
CA GLU A 13 -0.13 -15.00 19.83
C GLU A 13 1.39 -15.18 19.70
N LYS A 14 1.83 -16.14 18.88
CA LYS A 14 3.25 -16.52 18.71
C LYS A 14 3.75 -16.36 17.28
N LEU A 15 3.18 -15.43 16.51
CA LEU A 15 3.64 -15.12 15.16
C LEU A 15 4.70 -14.01 15.24
N PHE A 16 5.98 -14.40 15.22
CA PHE A 16 7.11 -13.51 15.41
C PHE A 16 7.73 -13.11 14.08
N PRO A 17 8.18 -11.86 13.93
CA PRO A 17 8.73 -11.40 12.68
C PRO A 17 10.22 -11.79 12.59
N VAL A 18 10.58 -12.61 11.60
CA VAL A 18 11.90 -13.24 11.47
C VAL A 18 12.81 -12.46 10.53
N SER A 19 12.25 -11.93 9.45
CA SER A 19 13.03 -11.20 8.46
C SER A 19 12.23 -10.05 7.85
N ARG A 20 12.97 -9.07 7.35
CA ARG A 20 12.40 -7.93 6.63
C ARG A 20 13.15 -7.73 5.33
N SER A 21 12.44 -7.89 4.21
CA SER A 21 12.95 -7.58 2.88
C SER A 21 12.35 -6.28 2.37
N LEU A 22 13.18 -5.46 1.73
CA LEU A 22 12.73 -4.28 1.00
C LEU A 22 12.55 -4.69 -0.46
N GLN A 23 11.32 -4.57 -0.96
CA GLN A 23 11.01 -4.64 -2.38
C GLN A 23 10.91 -3.21 -2.93
N ILE A 24 10.92 -3.08 -4.26
CA ILE A 24 11.01 -1.78 -4.97
C ILE A 24 9.92 -0.80 -4.49
N TYR A 25 8.72 -1.28 -4.13
CA TYR A 25 7.55 -0.44 -3.82
C TYR A 25 6.98 -0.66 -2.41
N ASN A 26 7.53 -1.58 -1.62
CA ASN A 26 6.98 -2.00 -0.34
C ASN A 26 8.06 -2.70 0.49
N SER A 27 7.90 -2.73 1.80
CA SER A 27 8.61 -3.72 2.62
C SER A 27 7.74 -4.96 2.77
N VAL A 28 8.36 -6.13 2.92
CA VAL A 28 7.69 -7.37 3.26
C VAL A 28 8.32 -7.88 4.54
N ILE A 29 7.49 -8.11 5.56
CA ILE A 29 7.90 -8.67 6.84
C ILE A 29 7.50 -10.14 6.81
N GLN A 30 8.48 -11.04 6.88
CA GLN A 30 8.21 -12.47 7.04
C GLN A 30 8.04 -12.77 8.53
N LEU A 31 6.91 -13.37 8.87
CA LEU A 31 6.62 -13.84 10.22
C LEU A 31 6.60 -15.37 10.25
N GLU A 32 7.07 -15.95 11.34
CA GLU A 32 7.06 -17.39 11.59
C GLU A 32 6.38 -17.67 12.93
N CYS A 33 5.54 -18.71 12.96
CA CYS A 33 4.87 -19.14 14.18
C CYS A 33 5.74 -20.13 14.97
N GLU A 34 6.06 -19.84 16.23
CA GLU A 34 6.80 -20.79 17.08
C GLU A 34 5.99 -22.06 17.42
N GLY A 35 4.65 -21.98 17.41
CA GLY A 35 3.79 -23.11 17.76
C GLY A 35 3.58 -24.12 16.62
N CYS A 36 3.40 -23.63 15.38
CA CYS A 36 3.06 -24.47 14.23
C CYS A 36 4.04 -24.38 13.05
N GLY A 37 5.06 -23.52 13.10
CA GLY A 37 6.05 -23.34 12.04
C GLY A 37 5.53 -22.62 10.79
N GLU A 38 4.30 -22.10 10.80
CA GLU A 38 3.70 -21.40 9.66
C GLU A 38 4.46 -20.12 9.33
N LYS A 39 4.78 -19.92 8.05
CA LYS A 39 5.46 -18.73 7.54
C LYS A 39 4.49 -17.83 6.79
N VAL A 40 4.31 -16.62 7.27
CA VAL A 40 3.37 -15.63 6.70
C VAL A 40 4.13 -14.39 6.27
N SER A 41 4.00 -14.01 5.01
CA SER A 41 4.51 -12.72 4.50
C SER A 41 3.45 -11.64 4.68
N VAL A 42 3.83 -10.54 5.33
CA VAL A 42 2.94 -9.41 5.61
C VAL A 42 3.53 -8.13 5.04
N THR A 43 2.75 -7.48 4.18
CA THR A 43 3.04 -6.12 3.71
C THR A 43 2.52 -5.09 4.72
N PRO A 44 3.21 -3.96 4.93
CA PRO A 44 2.70 -2.89 5.78
C PRO A 44 1.37 -2.35 5.28
N VAL A 45 0.50 -2.00 6.23
CA VAL A 45 -0.83 -1.46 5.92
C VAL A 45 -0.75 -0.12 5.17
N ALA A 46 0.31 0.65 5.36
CA ALA A 46 0.56 1.87 4.60
C ALA A 46 0.79 1.59 3.10
N SER A 47 1.53 0.54 2.76
CA SER A 47 1.74 0.13 1.35
C SER A 47 0.42 -0.33 0.71
N ILE A 48 -0.46 -0.98 1.47
CA ILE A 48 -1.82 -1.32 1.02
C ILE A 48 -2.62 -0.04 0.73
N GLY A 49 -2.52 0.98 1.60
CA GLY A 49 -3.12 2.29 1.37
C GLY A 49 -2.67 2.92 0.04
N ILE A 50 -1.36 2.92 -0.24
CA ILE A 50 -0.83 3.44 -1.52
C ILE A 50 -1.40 2.65 -2.70
N LEU A 51 -1.36 1.31 -2.62
CA LEU A 51 -1.85 0.44 -3.68
C LEU A 51 -3.31 0.75 -4.02
N ILE A 52 -4.14 0.96 -3.00
CA ILE A 52 -5.54 1.33 -3.17
C ILE A 52 -5.66 2.70 -3.84
N SER A 53 -4.95 3.71 -3.37
CA SER A 53 -5.02 5.06 -3.95
C SER A 53 -4.58 5.09 -5.41
N VAL A 54 -3.43 4.51 -5.72
CA VAL A 54 -2.91 4.46 -7.08
C VAL A 54 -3.84 3.64 -7.97
N GLY A 55 -4.37 2.52 -7.47
CA GLY A 55 -5.34 1.72 -8.21
C GLY A 55 -6.64 2.46 -8.49
N LEU A 56 -7.19 3.20 -7.52
CA LEU A 56 -8.39 4.01 -7.72
C LEU A 56 -8.15 5.18 -8.68
N LEU A 57 -6.99 5.84 -8.61
CA LEU A 57 -6.62 6.88 -9.58
C LEU A 57 -6.51 6.32 -11.00
N ALA A 58 -5.86 5.16 -11.15
CA ALA A 58 -5.76 4.49 -12.44
C ALA A 58 -7.14 4.07 -12.97
N LEU A 59 -7.98 3.45 -12.14
CA LEU A 59 -9.35 3.10 -12.50
C LEU A 59 -10.18 4.32 -12.86
N GLY A 60 -10.08 5.42 -12.10
CA GLY A 60 -10.76 6.67 -12.40
C GLY A 60 -10.31 7.28 -13.73
N PHE A 61 -9.02 7.22 -14.03
CA PHE A 61 -8.47 7.65 -15.31
C PHE A 61 -8.99 6.80 -16.47
N TRP A 62 -8.98 5.47 -16.33
CA TRP A 62 -9.54 4.55 -17.34
C TRP A 62 -11.04 4.74 -17.53
N TYR A 63 -11.78 4.95 -16.44
CA TYR A 63 -13.20 5.27 -16.49
C TYR A 63 -13.44 6.55 -17.31
N PHE A 64 -12.67 7.61 -17.04
CA PHE A 64 -12.77 8.86 -17.77
C PHE A 64 -12.46 8.69 -19.27
N ILE A 65 -11.45 7.89 -19.62
CA ILE A 65 -11.12 7.60 -21.03
C ILE A 65 -12.24 6.84 -21.72
N LEU A 66 -12.74 5.77 -21.09
CA LEU A 66 -13.70 4.86 -21.72
C LEU A 66 -15.11 5.46 -21.81
N PHE A 67 -15.50 6.27 -20.83
CA PHE A 67 -16.88 6.75 -20.67
C PHE A 67 -17.03 8.27 -20.70
N GLY A 68 -15.94 9.05 -20.69
CA GLY A 68 -16.01 10.51 -20.57
C GLY A 68 -16.52 11.24 -21.81
N HIS A 69 -16.49 10.61 -22.99
CA HIS A 69 -16.92 11.21 -24.27
C HIS A 69 -18.07 10.45 -24.96
N ASN A 70 -18.47 9.28 -24.44
CA ASN A 70 -19.46 8.43 -25.09
C ASN A 70 -20.82 8.55 -24.40
N SER A 71 -21.85 8.92 -25.16
CA SER A 71 -23.25 8.97 -24.68
C SER A 71 -23.86 7.60 -24.41
N TYR A 72 -23.18 6.52 -24.82
CA TYR A 72 -23.65 5.14 -24.70
C TYR A 72 -22.55 4.23 -24.15
N PHE A 73 -22.93 3.33 -23.24
CA PHE A 73 -22.04 2.32 -22.67
C PHE A 73 -21.92 1.14 -23.63
N ASP A 74 -20.85 1.10 -24.43
CA ASP A 74 -20.54 -0.04 -25.28
C ASP A 74 -20.16 -1.26 -24.42
N ILE A 75 -20.68 -2.44 -24.76
CA ILE A 75 -20.52 -3.65 -23.95
C ILE A 75 -19.04 -4.06 -23.82
N TYR A 76 -18.23 -3.81 -24.84
CA TYR A 76 -16.79 -4.09 -24.79
C TYR A 76 -16.07 -3.18 -23.81
N THR A 77 -16.42 -1.89 -23.75
CA THR A 77 -15.85 -0.94 -22.79
C THR A 77 -16.23 -1.28 -21.35
N VAL A 78 -17.48 -1.70 -21.13
CA VAL A 78 -17.96 -2.16 -19.82
C VAL A 78 -17.24 -3.44 -19.39
N MET A 79 -17.08 -4.42 -20.28
CA MET A 79 -16.35 -5.66 -19.99
C MET A 79 -14.88 -5.39 -19.68
N ALA A 80 -14.20 -4.56 -20.48
CA ALA A 80 -12.80 -4.23 -20.27
C ALA A 80 -12.59 -3.52 -18.92
N PHE A 81 -13.46 -2.57 -18.58
CA PHE A 81 -13.42 -1.91 -17.28
C PHE A 81 -13.72 -2.89 -16.13
N GLY A 82 -14.69 -3.78 -16.29
CA GLY A 82 -15.01 -4.82 -15.33
C GLY A 82 -13.84 -5.76 -15.05
N VAL A 83 -13.10 -6.17 -16.09
CA VAL A 83 -11.88 -6.98 -15.95
C VAL A 83 -10.79 -6.20 -15.19
N ALA A 84 -10.62 -4.90 -15.47
CA ALA A 84 -9.66 -4.08 -14.75
C ALA A 84 -10.00 -3.96 -13.25
N VAL A 85 -11.30 -3.77 -12.92
CA VAL A 85 -11.77 -3.75 -11.52
C VAL A 85 -11.56 -5.12 -10.86
N ALA A 86 -11.90 -6.21 -11.55
CA ALA A 86 -11.71 -7.56 -11.02
C ALA A 86 -10.22 -7.86 -10.76
N ALA A 87 -9.33 -7.49 -11.68
CA ALA A 87 -7.89 -7.64 -11.53
C ALA A 87 -7.36 -6.82 -10.35
N PHE A 88 -7.82 -5.58 -10.19
CA PHE A 88 -7.47 -4.73 -9.04
C PHE A 88 -7.91 -5.36 -7.71
N LEU A 89 -9.14 -5.86 -7.63
CA LEU A 89 -9.66 -6.57 -6.45
C LEU A 89 -8.89 -7.86 -6.18
N PHE A 90 -8.54 -8.62 -7.22
CA PHE A 90 -7.78 -9.86 -7.08
C PHE A 90 -6.40 -9.64 -6.46
N VAL A 91 -5.76 -8.49 -6.73
CA VAL A 91 -4.46 -8.15 -6.13
C VAL A 91 -4.62 -7.57 -4.72
N THR A 92 -5.64 -6.73 -4.49
CA THR A 92 -5.81 -6.03 -3.20
C THR A 92 -6.43 -6.91 -2.12
N ILE A 93 -7.46 -7.71 -2.42
CA ILE A 93 -8.19 -8.51 -1.43
C ILE A 93 -7.27 -9.47 -0.66
N PRO A 94 -6.39 -10.28 -1.31
CA PRO A 94 -5.52 -11.21 -0.59
C PRO A 94 -4.61 -10.48 0.40
N THR A 95 -4.07 -9.32 0.01
CA THR A 95 -3.18 -8.54 0.89
C THR A 95 -3.91 -8.04 2.13
N ILE A 96 -5.16 -7.60 2.00
CA ILE A 96 -6.00 -7.19 3.14
C ILE A 96 -6.38 -8.41 3.98
N LEU A 97 -6.73 -9.52 3.34
CA LEU A 97 -7.18 -10.74 3.99
C LEU A 97 -6.12 -11.30 4.94
N VAL A 98 -4.84 -11.22 4.57
CA VAL A 98 -3.73 -11.63 5.46
C VAL A 98 -3.74 -10.85 6.78
N HIS A 99 -4.07 -9.56 6.76
CA HIS A 99 -4.17 -8.74 7.98
C HIS A 99 -5.40 -9.06 8.82
N VAL A 100 -6.53 -9.39 8.18
CA VAL A 100 -7.76 -9.80 8.88
C VAL A 100 -7.60 -11.18 9.51
N MET A 101 -6.98 -12.11 8.79
CA MET A 101 -6.74 -13.48 9.24
C MET A 101 -5.67 -13.58 10.32
N ASN A 102 -4.70 -12.66 10.34
CA ASN A 102 -3.63 -12.61 11.34
C ASN A 102 -3.66 -11.24 12.06
N PRO A 103 -4.64 -11.02 12.96
CA PRO A 103 -4.78 -9.76 13.66
C PRO A 103 -3.61 -9.50 14.60
N ILE A 104 -3.36 -8.22 14.89
CA ILE A 104 -2.34 -7.79 15.85
C ILE A 104 -2.74 -8.26 17.25
N ALA A 105 -1.82 -8.89 17.98
CA ALA A 105 -2.04 -9.33 19.36
C ALA A 105 -2.36 -8.12 20.26
N LYS A 106 -3.40 -8.23 21.10
CA LYS A 106 -3.89 -7.09 21.92
C LYS A 106 -3.06 -6.86 23.19
N HIS A 107 -2.26 -7.84 23.61
CA HIS A 107 -1.42 -7.73 24.81
C HIS A 107 -0.05 -7.12 24.48
N GLN A 108 -0.01 -5.78 24.51
CA GLN A 108 1.14 -4.93 24.22
C GLN A 108 2.15 -4.82 25.39
N ASN A 109 2.64 -5.94 25.91
CA ASN A 109 3.78 -5.93 26.85
C ASN A 109 5.08 -6.47 26.23
N PHE A 110 5.07 -6.79 24.94
CA PHE A 110 6.27 -7.22 24.24
C PHE A 110 6.94 -6.01 23.60
N GLU A 111 8.21 -5.79 23.95
CA GLU A 111 9.09 -4.83 23.28
C GLU A 111 8.98 -5.01 21.76
N GLU A 112 8.88 -3.90 21.03
CA GLU A 112 8.86 -3.92 19.57
C GLU A 112 10.11 -4.69 19.10
N PRO A 113 9.96 -5.83 18.40
CA PRO A 113 11.13 -6.57 17.96
C PRO A 113 11.88 -5.71 16.94
N ASP A 114 13.10 -5.30 17.31
CA ASP A 114 14.00 -4.58 16.42
C ASP A 114 14.65 -5.59 15.47
N ILE A 115 13.98 -5.84 14.35
CA ILE A 115 14.46 -6.80 13.36
C ILE A 115 15.41 -6.07 12.42
N GLU A 116 16.64 -6.53 12.37
CA GLU A 116 17.61 -6.07 11.38
C GLU A 116 17.13 -6.39 9.96
N ILE A 117 17.18 -5.39 9.09
CA ILE A 117 16.81 -5.52 7.67
C ILE A 117 17.88 -6.40 7.00
N THR A 118 17.53 -7.64 6.68
CA THR A 118 18.47 -8.64 6.18
C THR A 118 18.90 -8.41 4.73
N ASN A 119 18.08 -7.69 3.94
CA ASN A 119 18.41 -7.29 2.57
C ASN A 119 18.38 -5.76 2.45
N VAL A 120 19.49 -5.13 2.81
CA VAL A 120 19.79 -3.71 2.54
C VAL A 120 20.62 -3.61 1.26
N GLU A 121 20.16 -4.20 0.15
CA GLU A 121 20.61 -3.63 -1.13
C GLU A 121 20.19 -2.16 -1.10
N LYS A 122 21.14 -1.26 -1.42
CA LYS A 122 21.09 0.21 -1.28
C LYS A 122 19.87 0.81 -1.98
N HIS A 123 18.68 0.65 -1.42
CA HIS A 123 17.46 1.24 -1.95
C HIS A 123 17.41 2.69 -1.51
N ILE A 124 17.54 3.59 -2.49
CA ILE A 124 17.45 5.06 -2.34
C ILE A 124 16.15 5.47 -1.60
N ALA A 125 15.10 4.66 -1.70
CA ALA A 125 13.81 4.85 -1.06
C ALA A 125 13.67 4.25 0.37
N LYS A 126 14.74 3.75 1.00
CA LYS A 126 14.67 3.14 2.35
C LYS A 126 14.04 4.06 3.39
N ARG A 127 14.50 5.31 3.45
CA ARG A 127 14.04 6.32 4.43
C ARG A 127 12.57 6.70 4.24
N PRO A 128 12.08 7.02 3.02
CA PRO A 128 10.67 7.32 2.83
C PRO A 128 9.77 6.09 3.07
N ILE A 129 10.18 4.87 2.69
CA ILE A 129 9.40 3.65 2.96
C ILE A 129 9.20 3.44 4.47
N ILE A 130 10.27 3.55 5.27
CA ILE A 130 10.21 3.40 6.73
C ILE A 130 9.33 4.49 7.37
N TRP A 131 9.42 5.73 6.85
CA TRP A 131 8.58 6.82 7.33
C TRP A 131 7.10 6.57 7.01
N LEU A 132 6.80 6.10 5.81
CA LEU A 132 5.43 5.84 5.37
C LEU A 132 4.75 4.73 6.18
N GLU A 133 5.50 3.71 6.57
CA GLU A 133 5.00 2.62 7.43
C GLU A 133 4.43 3.10 8.77
N ARG A 134 4.84 4.27 9.27
CA ARG A 134 4.34 4.84 10.53
C ARG A 134 2.97 5.49 10.38
N LEU A 135 2.57 5.86 9.17
CA LEU A 135 1.36 6.64 8.92
C LEU A 135 0.07 5.79 8.84
N GLY A 136 0.21 4.46 8.89
CA GLY A 136 -0.92 3.52 8.79
C GLY A 136 -1.61 3.53 7.42
N MET A 137 -2.78 2.88 7.33
CA MET A 137 -3.50 2.71 6.06
C MET A 137 -3.94 4.04 5.44
N ILE A 138 -4.52 4.92 6.25
CA ILE A 138 -5.06 6.21 5.80
C ILE A 138 -3.93 7.12 5.33
N GLY A 139 -2.81 7.15 6.04
CA GLY A 139 -1.65 7.94 5.62
C GLY A 139 -1.01 7.41 4.34
N GLY A 140 -0.94 6.08 4.19
CA GLY A 140 -0.56 5.46 2.92
C GLY A 140 -1.49 5.82 1.77
N PHE A 141 -2.81 5.90 2.03
CA PHE A 141 -3.82 6.29 1.05
C PHE A 141 -3.71 7.76 0.65
N LEU A 142 -3.51 8.67 1.59
CA LEU A 142 -3.42 10.11 1.31
C LEU A 142 -2.08 10.52 0.68
N ALA A 143 -1.00 9.77 0.92
CA ALA A 143 0.34 10.16 0.46
C ALA A 143 0.44 10.41 -1.06
N PRO A 144 -0.08 9.53 -1.95
CA PRO A 144 -0.10 9.82 -3.39
C PRO A 144 -0.91 11.07 -3.75
N LEU A 145 -2.05 11.30 -3.09
CA LEU A 145 -2.92 12.45 -3.35
C LEU A 145 -2.24 13.77 -2.95
N ILE A 146 -1.61 13.79 -1.78
CA ILE A 146 -0.83 14.94 -1.30
C ILE A 146 0.34 15.21 -2.25
N PHE A 147 1.04 14.17 -2.70
CA PHE A 147 2.15 14.32 -3.64
C PHE A 147 1.70 14.97 -4.96
N ILE A 148 0.58 14.50 -5.53
CA ILE A 148 -0.02 15.09 -6.74
C ILE A 148 -0.43 16.54 -6.48
N ALA A 149 -1.09 16.82 -5.36
CA ALA A 149 -1.55 18.18 -5.02
C ALA A 149 -0.38 19.17 -4.87
N VAL A 150 0.73 18.74 -4.28
CA VAL A 150 1.95 19.56 -4.15
C VAL A 150 2.54 19.87 -5.53
N ILE A 151 2.66 18.88 -6.41
CA ILE A 151 3.19 19.09 -7.76
C ILE A 151 2.30 20.04 -8.55
N LEU A 152 0.98 19.82 -8.52
CA LEU A 152 0.02 20.69 -9.20
C LEU A 152 0.06 22.11 -8.63
N GLY A 153 0.14 22.27 -7.31
CA GLY A 153 0.27 23.56 -6.66
C GLY A 153 1.53 24.33 -7.10
N ILE A 154 2.69 23.66 -7.16
CA ILE A 154 3.93 24.25 -7.66
C ILE A 154 3.78 24.67 -9.13
N ALA A 155 3.20 23.80 -9.97
CA ALA A 155 2.97 24.10 -11.38
C ALA A 155 2.04 25.31 -11.56
N THR A 156 0.95 25.40 -10.78
CA THR A 156 0.04 26.56 -10.78
C THR A 156 0.75 27.83 -10.36
N LEU A 157 1.61 27.77 -9.34
CA LEU A 157 2.35 28.94 -8.84
C LEU A 157 3.36 29.44 -9.89
N ILE A 158 4.08 28.54 -10.55
CA ILE A 158 4.96 28.87 -11.68
C ILE A 158 4.16 29.50 -12.83
N GLY A 159 3.01 28.91 -13.16
CA GLY A 159 2.12 29.43 -14.20
C GLY A 159 1.62 30.84 -13.88
N TYR A 160 1.25 31.09 -12.62
CA TYR A 160 0.83 32.40 -12.13
C TYR A 160 1.96 33.44 -12.25
N VAL A 161 3.15 33.13 -11.74
CA VAL A 161 4.31 34.03 -11.84
C VAL A 161 4.65 34.34 -13.30
N ASN A 162 4.62 33.34 -14.19
CA ASN A 162 4.87 33.55 -15.61
C ASN A 162 3.81 34.46 -16.24
N PHE A 163 2.53 34.21 -15.95
CA PHE A 163 1.44 35.05 -16.44
C PHE A 163 1.49 36.49 -15.92
N THR A 164 1.88 36.70 -14.66
CA THR A 164 1.86 38.03 -14.03
C THR A 164 3.08 38.89 -14.35
N TYR A 165 4.25 38.28 -14.58
CA TYR A 165 5.52 39.03 -14.71
C TYR A 165 6.18 38.94 -16.08
N PHE A 166 5.83 37.96 -16.92
CA PHE A 166 6.47 37.72 -18.23
C PHE A 166 5.50 37.80 -19.41
N LYS A 167 4.24 38.16 -19.15
CA LYS A 167 3.21 38.48 -20.14
C LYS A 167 2.67 39.88 -19.85
#